data_AF-A0A7W4DSS3-F1
#
_entry.id   AF-A0A7W4DSS3-F1
#
_cell.length_a   1.000
_cell.length_b   1.000
_cell.length_c   1.000
_cell.angle_alpha   90.00
_cell.angle_beta   90.00
_cell.angle_gamma   90.00
#
_symmetry.space_group_name_H-M   'P 1'
#
loop_
_entity.id
_entity.type
_entity.pdbx_description
1 polymer ?
#
loop_
_entity_poly.entity_id
_entity_poly.type
_entity_poly.pdbx_seq_one_letter_code
_entity_poly.pdbx_strand_id
1 'polypeptide(L)'
;MVNLLIGISSLISLVILVVMLFTTTPMMVGPLGIMLAFVLLYVLVFGIITWVMNLFLKVVFLKNRTTQTDYFKAGIIAMYPIMLLILVASSVTNLLVLIFLPAIFVGLLFFVFTKMVK
;
A
#
# COMPACT_ATOMS: atom_id res chain seq x y z
N MET A 1 -4.92 -15.85 11.25
CA MET A 1 -4.14 -14.93 12.12
C MET A 1 -3.60 -13.73 11.35
N VAL A 2 -2.83 -13.92 10.26
CA VAL A 2 -2.26 -12.81 9.47
C VAL A 2 -3.31 -11.80 8.96
N ASN A 3 -4.41 -12.26 8.36
CA ASN A 3 -5.51 -11.37 7.94
C ASN A 3 -6.07 -10.49 9.05
N LEU A 4 -6.17 -11.02 10.28
CA LEU A 4 -6.68 -10.27 11.43
C LEU A 4 -5.66 -9.23 11.89
N LEU A 5 -4.36 -9.58 11.87
CA LEU A 5 -3.28 -8.64 12.17
C LEU A 5 -3.24 -7.46 11.18
N ILE A 6 -3.36 -7.75 9.88
CA ILE A 6 -3.42 -6.75 8.81
C ILE A 6 -4.67 -5.87 8.93
N GLY A 7 -5.81 -6.47 9.28
CA GLY A 7 -7.05 -5.73 9.52
C GLY A 7 -6.93 -4.76 10.70
N ILE A 8 -6.40 -5.23 11.83
CA ILE A 8 -6.19 -4.39 13.03
C ILE A 8 -5.18 -3.29 12.75
N SER A 9 -4.05 -3.58 12.10
CA SER A 9 -3.04 -2.55 11.80
C SER A 9 -3.57 -1.49 10.82
N SER A 10 -4.39 -1.89 9.84
CA SER A 10 -5.07 -0.97 8.92
C SER A 10 -6.07 -0.07 9.66
N LEU A 11 -6.87 -0.62 10.58
CA LEU A 11 -7.80 0.14 11.41
C LEU A 11 -7.09 1.13 12.33
N ILE A 12 -6.02 0.70 13.01
CA ILE A 12 -5.20 1.58 13.85
C ILE A 12 -4.62 2.71 12.99
N SER A 13 -4.09 2.39 11.81
CA SER A 13 -3.52 3.38 10.89
C SER A 13 -4.58 4.38 10.43
N LEU A 14 -5.80 3.92 10.15
CA LEU A 14 -6.93 4.78 9.79
C LEU A 14 -7.28 5.75 10.91
N VAL A 15 -7.37 5.29 12.16
CA VAL A 15 -7.67 6.15 13.31
C VAL A 15 -6.59 7.21 13.48
N ILE A 16 -5.31 6.83 13.41
CA ILE A 16 -4.20 7.79 13.54
C ILE A 16 -4.23 8.82 12.40
N LEU A 17 -4.45 8.38 11.16
CA LEU A 17 -4.55 9.29 10.01
C LEU A 17 -5.71 10.27 10.15
N VAL A 18 -6.87 9.81 10.59
CA VAL A 18 -8.03 10.68 10.85
C VAL A 18 -7.68 11.72 11.91
N VAL A 19 -7.06 11.32 13.02
CA VAL A 19 -6.62 12.26 14.05
C VAL A 19 -5.64 13.28 13.48
N MET A 20 -4.62 12.84 12.72
CA MET A 20 -3.65 13.73 12.08
C MET A 20 -4.32 14.73 11.13
N LEU A 21 -5.29 14.30 10.33
CA LEU A 21 -6.02 15.17 9.40
C LEU A 21 -6.75 16.33 10.09
N PHE A 22 -7.26 16.11 11.30
CA PHE A 22 -8.01 17.13 12.04
C PHE A 22 -7.18 17.91 13.07
N THR A 23 -6.03 17.41 13.48
CA THR A 23 -5.24 18.01 14.57
C THR A 23 -3.88 18.54 14.14
N THR A 24 -3.41 18.21 12.93
CA THR A 24 -2.06 18.55 12.49
C THR A 24 -2.02 19.16 11.09
N THR A 25 -0.98 19.95 10.81
CA THR A 25 -0.71 20.49 9.48
C THR A 25 0.71 20.10 9.03
N PRO A 26 1.00 20.02 7.72
CA PRO A 26 2.33 19.63 7.23
C PRO A 26 3.47 20.50 7.80
N MET A 27 3.20 21.78 8.05
CA MET A 27 4.15 22.71 8.66
C MET A 27 4.44 22.38 10.13
N MET A 28 3.43 21.90 10.87
CA MET A 28 3.56 21.55 12.30
C MET A 28 4.32 20.25 12.54
N VAL A 29 4.10 19.23 11.70
CA VAL A 29 4.65 17.87 11.93
C VAL A 29 6.04 17.68 11.33
N GLY A 30 6.42 18.57 10.40
CA GLY A 30 7.70 18.52 9.71
C GLY A 30 7.91 17.25 8.86
N PRO A 31 9.14 17.03 8.34
CA PRO A 31 9.43 15.94 7.41
C PRO A 31 9.18 14.54 7.99
N LEU A 32 9.50 14.33 9.27
CA LEU A 32 9.29 13.05 9.96
C LEU A 32 7.81 12.71 10.09
N GLY A 33 6.97 13.69 10.40
CA GLY A 33 5.53 13.51 10.47
C GLY A 33 4.91 13.16 9.12
N ILE A 34 5.41 13.79 8.05
CA ILE A 34 4.98 13.48 6.68
C ILE A 34 5.39 12.05 6.30
N MET A 35 6.62 11.62 6.62
CA MET A 35 7.05 10.22 6.44
C MET A 35 6.12 9.25 7.18
N LEU A 36 5.82 9.53 8.45
CA LEU A 36 4.91 8.70 9.24
C LEU A 36 3.52 8.62 8.61
N ALA A 37 2.98 9.73 8.10
CA ALA A 37 1.71 9.74 7.38
C ALA A 37 1.74 8.83 6.14
N PHE A 38 2.81 8.85 5.33
CA PHE A 38 2.96 7.95 4.19
C PHE A 38 3.05 6.48 4.61
N VAL A 39 3.75 6.17 5.70
CA VAL A 39 3.83 4.80 6.23
C VAL A 39 2.45 4.31 6.69
N LEU A 40 1.71 5.14 7.43
CA LEU A 40 0.35 4.79 7.87
C LEU A 40 -0.61 4.63 6.68
N LEU A 41 -0.50 5.50 5.67
CA LEU A 41 -1.25 5.36 4.42
C LEU A 41 -0.91 4.06 3.71
N TYR A 42 0.37 3.69 3.65
CA TYR A 42 0.78 2.40 3.08
C TYR A 42 0.18 1.22 3.82
N VAL A 43 0.21 1.21 5.16
CA VAL A 43 -0.41 0.14 5.96
C VAL A 43 -1.91 0.06 5.73
N LEU A 44 -2.59 1.20 5.64
CA LEU A 44 -4.01 1.27 5.34
C LEU A 44 -4.33 0.68 3.97
N VAL A 45 -3.61 1.14 2.94
CA VAL A 45 -3.79 0.70 1.54
C VAL A 45 -3.44 -0.77 1.37
N PHE A 46 -2.39 -1.25 2.04
CA PHE A 46 -2.03 -2.66 2.09
C PHE A 46 -3.16 -3.51 2.67
N GLY A 47 -3.83 -3.04 3.74
CA GLY A 47 -5.00 -3.70 4.29
C GLY A 47 -6.15 -3.78 3.30
N ILE A 48 -6.47 -2.67 2.63
CA ILE A 48 -7.51 -2.62 1.59
C ILE A 48 -7.22 -3.60 0.45
N ILE A 49 -6.00 -3.56 -0.10
CA ILE A 49 -5.60 -4.42 -1.22
C ILE A 49 -5.59 -5.89 -0.82
N THR A 50 -5.11 -6.22 0.38
CA THR A 50 -5.17 -7.59 0.92
C THR A 50 -6.62 -8.06 1.03
N TRP A 51 -7.53 -7.21 1.51
CA TRP A 51 -8.94 -7.54 1.62
C TRP A 51 -9.58 -7.77 0.23
N VAL A 52 -9.35 -6.86 -0.72
CA VAL A 52 -9.82 -6.99 -2.11
C VAL A 52 -9.27 -8.27 -2.75
N MET A 53 -7.99 -8.57 -2.58
CA MET A 53 -7.38 -9.76 -3.16
C MET A 53 -7.91 -11.04 -2.54
N ASN A 54 -8.19 -11.07 -1.24
CA ASN A 54 -8.84 -12.21 -0.59
C ASN A 54 -10.24 -12.46 -1.14
N LEU A 55 -11.02 -11.40 -1.38
CA LEU A 55 -12.33 -11.51 -2.04
C LEU A 55 -12.18 -12.08 -3.45
N PHE A 56 -11.25 -11.54 -4.24
CA PHE A 56 -10.98 -12.02 -5.60
C PHE A 56 -10.55 -13.50 -5.63
N LEU A 57 -9.63 -13.92 -4.75
CA LEU A 57 -9.17 -15.30 -4.68
C LEU A 57 -10.29 -16.27 -4.28
N LYS A 58 -11.19 -15.84 -3.39
CA LYS A 58 -12.31 -16.66 -2.93
C LYS A 58 -13.39 -16.79 -4.02
N VAL A 59 -13.68 -15.71 -4.76
CA VAL A 59 -14.76 -15.67 -5.76
C VAL A 59 -14.31 -16.23 -7.11
N VAL A 60 -13.14 -15.83 -7.60
CA VAL A 60 -12.68 -16.14 -8.97
C VAL A 60 -11.89 -17.43 -9.03
N PHE A 61 -10.98 -17.63 -8.07
CA PHE A 61 -10.07 -18.79 -8.07
C PHE A 61 -10.54 -19.92 -7.15
N LEU A 62 -11.70 -19.75 -6.48
CA LEU A 62 -12.26 -20.69 -5.50
C LEU A 62 -11.23 -21.13 -4.43
N LYS A 63 -10.21 -20.29 -4.19
CA LYS A 63 -9.10 -20.60 -3.30
C LYS A 63 -9.48 -20.22 -1.88
N ASN A 64 -9.72 -21.22 -1.04
CA ASN A 64 -10.14 -21.00 0.35
C ASN A 64 -9.01 -20.58 1.31
N ARG A 65 -7.73 -20.62 0.88
CA ARG A 65 -6.59 -20.23 1.72
C ARG A 65 -5.63 -19.30 0.99
N THR A 66 -5.37 -18.17 1.61
CA THR A 66 -4.33 -17.21 1.21
C THR A 66 -2.96 -17.73 1.63
N THR A 67 -2.01 -17.80 0.70
CA THR A 67 -0.64 -18.22 0.99
C THR A 67 0.22 -17.00 1.38
N GLN A 68 1.36 -17.21 2.05
CA GLN A 68 2.29 -16.13 2.38
C GLN A 68 2.68 -15.31 1.13
N THR A 69 2.85 -16.01 0.00
CA THR A 69 3.14 -15.42 -1.31
C THR A 69 2.06 -14.46 -1.81
N ASP A 70 0.80 -14.68 -1.45
CA ASP A 70 -0.29 -13.78 -1.81
C ASP A 70 -0.16 -12.48 -1.00
N TYR A 71 0.14 -12.54 0.30
CA TYR A 71 0.35 -11.33 1.11
C TYR A 71 1.52 -10.47 0.60
N PHE A 72 2.63 -11.09 0.19
CA PHE A 72 3.74 -10.35 -0.42
C PHE A 72 3.34 -9.66 -1.71
N LYS A 73 2.57 -10.34 -2.58
CA LYS A 73 2.03 -9.73 -3.81
C LYS A 73 1.11 -8.55 -3.49
N ALA A 74 0.26 -8.67 -2.47
CA ALA A 74 -0.58 -7.56 -2.01
C ALA A 74 0.26 -6.37 -1.55
N GLY A 75 1.37 -6.62 -0.86
CA GLY A 75 2.32 -5.59 -0.41
C GLY A 75 2.93 -4.85 -1.59
N ILE A 76 3.43 -5.59 -2.58
CA ILE A 76 4.01 -5.00 -3.80
C ILE A 76 2.98 -4.16 -4.55
N ILE A 77 1.74 -4.64 -4.71
CA ILE A 77 0.67 -3.89 -5.37
C ILE A 77 0.31 -2.62 -4.59
N ALA A 78 0.32 -2.67 -3.25
CA ALA A 78 0.05 -1.52 -2.39
C ALA A 78 1.08 -0.40 -2.51
N MET A 79 2.30 -0.69 -2.98
CA MET A 79 3.30 0.34 -3.24
C MET A 79 2.88 1.26 -4.39
N TYR A 80 2.11 0.79 -5.37
CA TYR A 80 1.72 1.58 -6.55
C TYR A 80 0.99 2.89 -6.21
N PRO A 81 -0.19 2.86 -5.53
CA PRO A 81 -0.90 4.08 -5.15
C PRO A 81 -0.10 4.96 -4.18
N ILE A 82 0.76 4.38 -3.34
CA ILE A 82 1.59 5.16 -2.42
C ILE A 82 2.70 5.90 -3.15
N MET A 83 3.37 5.25 -4.11
CA MET A 83 4.35 5.92 -4.97
C MET A 83 3.70 7.03 -5.79
N LEU A 84 2.49 6.82 -6.31
CA LEU A 84 1.73 7.88 -6.96
C LEU A 84 1.53 9.08 -6.03
N LEU A 85 1.07 8.86 -4.80
CA LEU A 85 0.87 9.94 -3.82
C LEU A 85 2.18 10.67 -3.48
N ILE A 86 3.29 9.95 -3.36
CA ILE A 86 4.61 10.54 -3.11
C ILE A 86 5.04 11.43 -4.28
N LEU A 87 4.86 10.97 -5.51
CA LEU A 87 5.20 11.76 -6.70
C LEU A 87 4.32 13.01 -6.83
N VAL A 88 3.02 12.89 -6.57
CA VAL A 88 2.10 14.04 -6.51
C VAL A 88 2.53 15.02 -5.42
N ALA A 89 2.83 14.54 -4.21
CA ALA A 89 3.30 15.38 -3.11
C ALA A 89 4.64 16.06 -3.42
N SER A 90 5.47 15.43 -4.25
CA SER A 90 6.75 15.98 -4.74
C SER A 90 6.58 16.93 -5.93
N SER A 91 5.35 17.33 -6.26
CA SER A 91 5.02 18.23 -7.38
C SER A 91 5.46 17.73 -8.76
N VAL A 92 5.49 16.41 -8.96
CA VAL A 92 5.74 15.81 -10.28
C VAL A 92 4.52 16.01 -11.18
N THR A 93 4.65 16.86 -12.20
CA THR A 93 3.55 17.20 -13.12
C THR A 93 3.54 16.38 -14.40
N ASN A 94 4.67 15.74 -14.76
CA ASN A 94 4.76 14.92 -15.96
C ASN A 94 3.97 13.61 -15.78
N LEU A 95 2.82 13.50 -16.46
CA LEU A 95 1.93 12.35 -16.40
C LEU A 95 2.63 11.02 -16.76
N LEU A 96 3.59 11.05 -17.69
CA LEU A 96 4.34 9.85 -18.05
C LEU A 96 5.17 9.36 -16.86
N VAL A 97 5.92 10.26 -16.22
CA VAL A 97 6.70 9.92 -15.03
C VAL A 97 5.79 9.49 -13.89
N LEU A 98 4.68 10.21 -13.69
CA LEU A 98 3.73 9.94 -12.62
C LEU A 98 3.16 8.53 -12.69
N ILE A 99 2.78 8.04 -13.88
CA ILE A 99 2.12 6.74 -14.05
C ILE A 99 3.12 5.63 -14.34
N PHE A 100 4.03 5.83 -15.30
CA PHE A 100 4.92 4.75 -15.75
C PHE A 100 6.00 4.42 -14.74
N LEU A 101 6.53 5.40 -13.99
CA LEU A 101 7.61 5.12 -13.04
C LEU A 101 7.14 4.19 -11.90
N PRO A 102 6.00 4.45 -11.21
CA PRO A 102 5.45 3.49 -10.26
C PRO A 102 5.07 2.15 -10.91
N ALA A 103 4.52 2.17 -12.12
CA ALA A 103 4.09 0.94 -12.81
C ALA A 103 5.28 0.02 -13.12
N ILE A 104 6.36 0.59 -13.66
CA ILE A 104 7.60 -0.14 -13.96
C ILE A 104 8.22 -0.65 -12.67
N PHE A 105 8.30 0.18 -11.63
CA PHE A 105 8.91 -0.21 -10.36
C PHE A 105 8.16 -1.38 -9.69
N VAL A 106 6.84 -1.27 -9.60
CA VAL A 106 5.98 -2.32 -9.03
C VAL A 106 6.01 -3.59 -9.90
N GLY A 107 6.00 -3.44 -11.22
CA GLY A 107 6.13 -4.54 -12.18
C GLY A 107 7.46 -5.29 -12.05
N LEU A 108 8.57 -4.56 -11.92
CA LEU A 108 9.89 -5.14 -11.70
C LEU A 108 9.97 -5.88 -10.37
N LEU A 109 9.47 -5.29 -9.27
CA LEU A 109 9.43 -5.95 -7.97
C LEU A 109 8.59 -7.22 -8.03
N PHE A 110 7.43 -7.16 -8.67
CA PHE A 110 6.56 -8.32 -8.85
C PHE A 110 7.27 -9.42 -9.66
N PHE A 111 7.92 -9.06 -10.76
CA PHE A 111 8.69 -9.98 -11.60
C PHE A 111 9.83 -10.64 -10.81
N VAL A 112 10.66 -9.86 -10.13
CA VAL A 112 11.79 -10.37 -9.32
C VAL A 112 11.27 -11.32 -8.23
N PHE A 113 10.21 -10.94 -7.53
CA PHE A 113 9.62 -11.78 -6.49
C PHE A 113 9.08 -13.10 -7.05
N THR A 114 8.37 -13.06 -8.19
CA THR A 114 7.89 -14.30 -8.83
C THR A 114 9.01 -15.22 -9.30
N LYS A 115 10.19 -14.68 -9.63
CA LYS A 115 11.36 -15.47 -10.02
C LYS A 115 12.08 -16.10 -8.83
N MET A 116 12.13 -15.42 -7.68
CA MET A 116 12.78 -15.94 -6.45
C MET A 116 11.96 -17.02 -5.73
N VAL A 117 10.65 -17.05 -5.94
CA VAL A 117 9.72 -17.95 -5.25
C VAL A 117 9.41 -19.22 -6.08
N LYS A 118 10.04 -19.38 -7.24
CA LYS A 118 10.09 -20.65 -7.98
C LYS A 118 11.09 -21.61 -7.35
#